data_AF-A0A2N2GW67-F1
#
_entry.id   AF-A0A2N2GW67-F1
#
_cell.length_a   1.000
_cell.length_b   1.000
_cell.length_c   1.000
_cell.angle_alpha   90.00
_cell.angle_beta   90.00
_cell.angle_gamma   90.00
#
_symmetry.space_group_name_H-M   'P 1'
#
loop_
_entity.id
_entity.type
_entity.pdbx_description
1 polymer ?
#
loop_
_entity_poly.entity_id
_entity_poly.type
_entity_poly.pdbx_seq_one_letter_code
_entity_poly.pdbx_strand_id
1 'polypeptide(L)'
;MKKITTLLFALLVGSMGLLPSTTNAHPVTVDGTSIEWDAFPPTTFANLGHLVRNASSEGEYVWNDLAGDHRTDLGGGGNVDLTRFRVTGDATNVYFLAKFSDITQTFGDGVTQLQIAVRTTGAGGQTWLGGNSDTQVDAAAAWDYLIMTSFGSALSGEAAPKIWDASWASSTAGNAIISDTNDLIEIAVPWTALGLAGPPAYGLKFTVATFRANTSDETWDLTGVSDALDAVTTYGDPNPADSRNTWIEVGDAVVNYHFQVFFHQTTGEVYSPILISEVMSNNTTDPVPIFDEWVELVNVSPVAIQLVNYKLGDEELIGGGESMRQFNEGVISSLGVIVWARDAGYFFTKYNRDPDFCFALGTRVGIPTTPAYSNWSTGNNWDLSTNDGPVVLDPYDTVIDIIDWGTESWPGLTKGSFIYGGNSYERVPANRDTNNVPTDFIIRVPDPVEGNPFNAQFDTDGDGILDSTDNCPLIANFDQANAD
;
A
#
# COMPACT_ATOMS: atom_id res chain seq x y z
N MET A 1 -29.99 51.12 47.03
CA MET A 1 -28.58 50.92 46.64
C MET A 1 -28.37 49.43 46.43
N LYS A 2 -28.45 48.91 45.22
CA LYS A 2 -27.35 48.51 44.30
C LYS A 2 -27.70 47.05 43.94
N LYS A 3 -27.56 46.50 42.75
CA LYS A 3 -27.32 46.91 41.37
C LYS A 3 -27.77 45.70 40.55
N ILE A 4 -28.43 45.95 39.42
CA ILE A 4 -28.64 44.98 38.34
C ILE A 4 -27.26 44.47 37.87
N THR A 5 -27.10 43.16 37.71
CA THR A 5 -26.09 42.63 36.78
C THR A 5 -26.58 41.31 36.17
N THR A 6 -26.93 41.42 34.89
CA THR A 6 -27.11 40.36 33.90
C THR A 6 -25.90 39.43 33.88
N LEU A 7 -26.11 38.12 34.06
CA LEU A 7 -25.10 37.12 33.74
C LEU A 7 -25.26 36.76 32.26
N LEU A 8 -24.24 37.08 31.45
CA LEU A 8 -24.10 36.58 30.08
C LEU A 8 -24.02 35.05 30.12
N PHE A 9 -24.88 34.39 29.35
CA PHE A 9 -24.65 33.02 28.91
C PHE A 9 -23.51 33.07 27.88
N ALA A 10 -22.30 32.71 28.30
CA ALA A 10 -21.24 32.40 27.35
C ALA A 10 -21.63 31.06 26.69
N LEU A 11 -21.93 31.12 25.40
CA LEU A 11 -22.08 29.96 24.54
C LEU A 11 -20.72 29.25 24.51
N LEU A 12 -20.56 28.20 25.32
CA LEU A 12 -19.44 27.28 25.19
C LEU A 12 -19.66 26.60 23.84
N VAL A 13 -18.88 27.00 22.84
CA VAL A 13 -18.69 26.20 21.63
C VAL A 13 -17.98 24.94 22.11
N GLY A 14 -18.77 23.95 22.50
CA GLY A 14 -18.30 22.59 22.64
C GLY A 14 -17.77 22.19 21.27
N SER A 15 -16.48 21.92 21.24
CA SER A 15 -15.81 21.16 20.19
C SER A 15 -16.77 20.12 19.63
N MET A 16 -17.21 20.30 18.39
CA MET A 16 -17.70 19.20 17.60
C MET A 16 -16.57 18.18 17.62
N GLY A 17 -16.75 17.10 18.38
CA GLY A 17 -15.89 15.94 18.26
C GLY A 17 -15.89 15.58 16.78
N LEU A 18 -14.69 15.52 16.20
CA LEU A 18 -14.47 14.85 14.94
C LEU A 18 -15.12 13.48 15.09
N LEU A 19 -16.15 13.20 14.29
CA LEU A 19 -16.66 11.85 14.17
C LEU A 19 -15.46 10.98 13.75
N PRO A 20 -15.20 9.84 14.40
CA PRO A 20 -14.10 8.99 13.99
C PRO A 20 -14.30 8.55 12.54
N SER A 21 -13.20 8.52 11.79
CA SER A 21 -13.17 8.00 10.43
C SER A 21 -13.39 6.50 10.49
N THR A 22 -14.62 6.05 10.31
CA THR A 22 -14.83 4.70 9.81
C THR A 22 -14.07 4.61 8.49
N THR A 23 -13.16 3.64 8.38
CA THR A 23 -12.47 3.28 7.12
C THR A 23 -13.54 3.05 6.05
N ASN A 24 -13.75 4.03 5.17
CA ASN A 24 -14.77 3.97 4.15
C ASN A 24 -14.10 3.41 2.90
N ALA A 25 -14.60 2.29 2.41
CA ALA A 25 -14.31 1.92 1.03
C ALA A 25 -14.87 3.00 0.11
N HIS A 26 -14.11 3.40 -0.90
CA HIS A 26 -14.65 4.27 -1.95
C HIS A 26 -15.20 3.39 -3.08
N PRO A 27 -16.52 3.37 -3.29
CA PRO A 27 -17.09 2.62 -4.40
C PRO A 27 -16.71 3.28 -5.72
N VAL A 28 -16.40 2.46 -6.72
CA VAL A 28 -16.14 2.93 -8.07
C VAL A 28 -17.35 2.66 -8.96
N THR A 29 -17.78 3.68 -9.69
CA THR A 29 -18.70 3.52 -10.81
C THR A 29 -17.89 3.23 -12.06
N VAL A 30 -17.99 2.01 -12.59
CA VAL A 30 -17.36 1.68 -13.88
C VAL A 30 -18.11 2.39 -14.99
N ASP A 31 -17.60 3.53 -15.45
CA ASP A 31 -18.25 4.40 -16.44
C ASP A 31 -17.29 4.91 -17.55
N GLY A 32 -16.03 4.47 -17.51
CA GLY A 32 -14.99 4.85 -18.44
C GLY A 32 -14.35 6.20 -18.13
N THR A 33 -14.52 6.73 -16.91
CA THR A 33 -13.91 7.97 -16.42
C THR A 33 -12.97 7.71 -15.26
N SER A 34 -12.12 8.67 -14.88
CA SER A 34 -11.20 8.53 -13.75
C SER A 34 -11.59 9.37 -12.53
N ILE A 35 -12.82 9.87 -12.46
CA ILE A 35 -13.21 10.88 -11.47
C ILE A 35 -13.07 10.35 -10.04
N GLU A 36 -13.52 9.12 -9.75
CA GLU A 36 -13.38 8.51 -8.42
C GLU A 36 -11.94 8.14 -8.06
N TRP A 37 -11.05 8.03 -9.06
CA TRP A 37 -9.67 7.60 -8.91
C TRP A 37 -8.70 8.79 -8.77
N ASP A 38 -8.99 9.91 -9.39
CA ASP A 38 -8.08 11.06 -9.47
C ASP A 38 -7.92 11.82 -8.13
N ALA A 39 -8.71 11.45 -7.11
CA ALA A 39 -8.53 11.93 -5.74
C ALA A 39 -7.24 11.40 -5.06
N PHE A 40 -6.61 10.39 -5.64
CA PHE A 40 -5.43 9.71 -5.12
C PHE A 40 -4.18 10.07 -5.95
N PRO A 41 -3.27 10.90 -5.43
CA PRO A 41 -2.11 11.35 -6.19
C PRO A 41 -1.08 10.20 -6.35
N PRO A 42 -0.59 9.94 -7.58
CA PRO A 42 0.46 8.94 -7.78
C PRO A 42 1.81 9.42 -7.22
N THR A 43 2.75 8.48 -7.07
CA THR A 43 4.16 8.78 -6.82
C THR A 43 4.76 9.63 -7.96
N THR A 44 5.82 10.39 -7.66
CA THR A 44 6.62 11.07 -8.70
C THR A 44 7.63 10.15 -9.38
N PHE A 45 7.79 8.94 -8.85
CA PHE A 45 8.69 7.92 -9.37
C PHE A 45 7.94 7.02 -10.35
N ALA A 46 8.58 6.68 -11.46
CA ALA A 46 8.08 5.64 -12.34
C ALA A 46 8.38 4.25 -11.75
N ASN A 47 7.66 3.25 -12.21
CA ASN A 47 7.81 1.84 -11.84
C ASN A 47 7.66 1.58 -10.33
N LEU A 48 6.81 2.36 -9.64
CA LEU A 48 6.68 2.31 -8.18
C LEU A 48 5.22 2.27 -7.73
N GLY A 49 4.91 1.33 -6.83
CA GLY A 49 3.65 1.25 -6.11
C GLY A 49 3.69 1.97 -4.76
N HIS A 50 2.57 2.55 -4.36
CA HIS A 50 2.36 2.98 -2.97
C HIS A 50 0.90 2.80 -2.53
N LEU A 51 0.67 2.79 -1.23
CA LEU A 51 -0.65 2.96 -0.64
C LEU A 51 -0.88 4.43 -0.34
N VAL A 52 -2.03 4.95 -0.75
CA VAL A 52 -2.37 6.36 -0.60
C VAL A 52 -3.79 6.53 -0.12
N ARG A 53 -3.99 7.51 0.77
CA ARG A 53 -5.28 7.93 1.30
C ARG A 53 -5.74 9.22 0.65
N ASN A 54 -7.05 9.35 0.42
CA ASN A 54 -7.65 10.62 0.01
C ASN A 54 -8.10 11.46 1.24
N ALA A 55 -8.71 12.63 1.00
CA ALA A 55 -9.18 13.52 2.07
C ALA A 55 -10.29 12.93 2.96
N SER A 56 -10.98 11.88 2.50
CA SER A 56 -11.98 11.12 3.25
C SER A 56 -11.38 9.91 3.97
N SER A 57 -10.05 9.75 3.95
CA SER A 57 -9.29 8.60 4.49
C SER A 57 -9.56 7.27 3.79
N GLU A 58 -10.22 7.28 2.64
CA GLU A 58 -10.40 6.09 1.79
C GLU A 58 -9.03 5.73 1.21
N GLY A 59 -8.74 4.44 1.03
CA GLY A 59 -7.42 3.95 0.59
C GLY A 59 -7.40 3.29 -0.78
N GLU A 60 -6.29 3.48 -1.49
CA GLU A 60 -6.05 2.91 -2.83
C GLU A 60 -4.58 2.46 -2.96
N TYR A 61 -4.33 1.34 -3.65
CA TYR A 61 -3.00 1.03 -4.18
C TYR A 61 -2.84 1.74 -5.52
N VAL A 62 -1.77 2.53 -5.67
CA VAL A 62 -1.46 3.24 -6.91
C VAL A 62 -0.04 2.88 -7.36
N TRP A 63 0.07 2.32 -8.55
CA TRP A 63 1.33 2.15 -9.26
C TRP A 63 1.43 3.13 -10.42
N ASN A 64 2.58 3.78 -10.53
CA ASN A 64 2.89 4.77 -11.55
C ASN A 64 4.01 4.27 -12.44
N ASP A 65 3.88 4.49 -13.75
CA ASP A 65 4.78 3.96 -14.79
C ASP A 65 5.47 5.07 -15.59
N LEU A 66 6.52 4.70 -16.33
CA LEU A 66 7.15 5.55 -17.33
C LEU A 66 6.48 5.36 -18.69
N ALA A 67 5.82 6.38 -19.21
CA ALA A 67 5.29 6.31 -20.58
C ALA A 67 6.38 6.04 -21.64
N GLY A 68 6.07 5.18 -22.61
CA GLY A 68 6.89 4.87 -23.77
C GLY A 68 7.89 3.74 -23.56
N ASP A 69 7.71 2.92 -22.51
CA ASP A 69 8.58 1.79 -22.19
C ASP A 69 7.94 0.42 -22.52
N HIS A 70 6.70 0.40 -23.01
CA HIS A 70 6.11 -0.78 -23.64
C HIS A 70 6.93 -1.34 -24.81
N ARG A 71 6.70 -2.62 -25.10
CA ARG A 71 7.16 -3.27 -26.32
C ARG A 71 6.42 -2.78 -27.56
N THR A 72 7.17 -2.60 -28.63
CA THR A 72 6.67 -2.05 -29.90
C THR A 72 6.55 -3.09 -31.02
N ASP A 73 6.60 -4.39 -30.68
CA ASP A 73 6.57 -5.51 -31.62
C ASP A 73 5.33 -5.50 -32.54
N LEU A 74 4.18 -5.04 -32.03
CA LEU A 74 2.91 -4.92 -32.76
C LEU A 74 2.63 -3.49 -33.24
N GLY A 75 3.69 -2.68 -33.36
CA GLY A 75 3.65 -1.25 -33.65
C GLY A 75 3.87 -0.42 -32.38
N GLY A 76 4.44 0.77 -32.52
CA GLY A 76 4.75 1.66 -31.38
C GLY A 76 3.60 2.57 -30.96
N GLY A 77 2.35 2.08 -31.03
CA GLY A 77 1.18 2.85 -30.59
C GLY A 77 0.95 2.69 -29.09
N GLY A 78 0.67 3.78 -28.38
CA GLY A 78 0.52 3.83 -26.92
C GLY A 78 -0.71 3.11 -26.34
N ASN A 79 -1.34 2.24 -27.13
CA ASN A 79 -2.59 1.56 -26.76
C ASN A 79 -2.41 0.57 -25.60
N VAL A 80 -1.19 0.05 -25.45
CA VAL A 80 -0.79 -0.97 -24.47
C VAL A 80 0.25 -0.46 -23.48
N ASP A 81 0.74 0.75 -23.72
CA ASP A 81 1.69 1.48 -22.89
C ASP A 81 0.99 1.92 -21.61
N LEU A 82 1.19 1.14 -20.56
CA LEU A 82 0.61 1.38 -19.27
C LEU A 82 1.27 2.63 -18.68
N THR A 83 0.49 3.45 -17.98
CA THR A 83 1.00 4.65 -17.31
C THR A 83 0.62 4.69 -15.85
N ARG A 84 -0.49 4.02 -15.50
CA ARG A 84 -0.90 3.76 -14.12
C ARG A 84 -1.65 2.45 -14.01
N PHE A 85 -1.52 1.82 -12.85
CA PHE A 85 -2.39 0.73 -12.42
C PHE A 85 -2.84 0.96 -10.98
N ARG A 86 -4.10 0.71 -10.70
CA ARG A 86 -4.74 1.06 -9.43
C ARG A 86 -5.65 -0.04 -8.93
N VAL A 87 -5.71 -0.22 -7.62
CA VAL A 87 -6.56 -1.21 -6.96
C VAL A 87 -7.27 -0.59 -5.76
N THR A 88 -8.58 -0.79 -5.71
CA THR A 88 -9.41 -0.50 -4.53
C THR A 88 -10.50 -1.56 -4.36
N GLY A 89 -11.34 -1.45 -3.35
CA GLY A 89 -12.42 -2.40 -3.10
C GLY A 89 -13.54 -1.81 -2.25
N ASP A 90 -14.69 -2.46 -2.31
CA ASP A 90 -15.79 -2.30 -1.37
C ASP A 90 -16.23 -3.66 -0.80
N ALA A 91 -17.31 -3.69 -0.02
CA ALA A 91 -17.79 -4.92 0.60
C ALA A 91 -18.21 -6.00 -0.42
N THR A 92 -18.43 -5.64 -1.68
CA THR A 92 -18.99 -6.50 -2.74
C THR A 92 -18.00 -6.79 -3.87
N ASN A 93 -17.17 -5.83 -4.24
CA ASN A 93 -16.29 -5.89 -5.40
C ASN A 93 -14.86 -5.45 -5.08
N VAL A 94 -13.93 -5.99 -5.86
CA VAL A 94 -12.63 -5.38 -6.10
C VAL A 94 -12.69 -4.59 -7.40
N TYR A 95 -12.00 -3.44 -7.43
CA TYR A 95 -11.98 -2.54 -8.56
C TYR A 95 -10.54 -2.33 -9.06
N PHE A 96 -10.41 -2.16 -10.37
CA PHE A 96 -9.14 -1.89 -11.01
C PHE A 96 -9.28 -0.74 -12.01
N LEU A 97 -8.25 0.10 -12.08
CA LEU A 97 -8.07 1.08 -13.14
C LEU A 97 -6.68 0.90 -13.76
N ALA A 98 -6.65 0.81 -15.08
CA ALA A 98 -5.43 0.89 -15.88
C ALA A 98 -5.51 2.13 -16.78
N LYS A 99 -4.53 3.02 -16.70
CA LYS A 99 -4.39 4.16 -17.63
C LYS A 99 -3.29 3.87 -18.64
N PHE A 100 -3.47 4.31 -19.87
CA PHE A 100 -2.58 4.07 -20.98
C PHE A 100 -2.13 5.40 -21.61
N SER A 101 -1.10 5.38 -22.45
CA SER A 101 -0.63 6.60 -23.11
C SER A 101 -1.54 7.09 -24.24
N ASP A 102 -2.17 6.18 -25.00
CA ASP A 102 -3.03 6.53 -26.14
C ASP A 102 -3.88 5.34 -26.59
N ILE A 103 -5.11 5.21 -26.07
CA ILE A 103 -6.06 4.18 -26.52
C ILE A 103 -6.74 4.66 -27.80
N THR A 104 -6.44 3.99 -28.91
CA THR A 104 -7.03 4.34 -30.22
C THR A 104 -8.19 3.43 -30.66
N GLN A 105 -8.46 2.36 -29.90
CA GLN A 105 -9.48 1.36 -30.21
C GLN A 105 -10.09 0.81 -28.93
N THR A 106 -11.42 0.71 -28.90
CA THR A 106 -12.19 0.28 -27.73
C THR A 106 -12.81 -1.11 -27.87
N PHE A 107 -12.85 -1.71 -29.05
CA PHE A 107 -13.34 -3.09 -29.24
C PHE A 107 -12.92 -3.67 -30.59
N GLY A 108 -13.07 -4.99 -30.76
CA GLY A 108 -12.76 -5.69 -31.99
C GLY A 108 -11.30 -6.13 -32.11
N ASP A 109 -10.89 -6.52 -33.31
CA ASP A 109 -9.55 -7.03 -33.59
C ASP A 109 -8.46 -5.98 -33.30
N GLY A 110 -7.51 -6.34 -32.45
CA GLY A 110 -6.44 -5.48 -31.99
C GLY A 110 -6.80 -4.61 -30.78
N VAL A 111 -7.97 -4.72 -30.17
CA VAL A 111 -8.22 -3.90 -28.96
C VAL A 111 -7.20 -4.23 -27.85
N THR A 112 -6.87 -3.23 -27.03
CA THR A 112 -6.09 -3.42 -25.80
C THR A 112 -6.78 -4.43 -24.88
N GLN A 113 -6.04 -5.44 -24.45
CA GLN A 113 -6.47 -6.41 -23.46
C GLN A 113 -5.62 -6.27 -22.22
N LEU A 114 -6.28 -6.31 -21.07
CA LEU A 114 -5.65 -6.32 -19.76
C LEU A 114 -5.90 -7.69 -19.13
N GLN A 115 -4.85 -8.30 -18.62
CA GLN A 115 -4.94 -9.51 -17.82
C GLN A 115 -4.41 -9.24 -16.41
N ILE A 116 -5.18 -9.62 -15.39
CA ILE A 116 -4.85 -9.48 -13.98
C ILE A 116 -4.94 -10.87 -13.35
N ALA A 117 -3.77 -11.45 -13.11
CA ALA A 117 -3.61 -12.70 -12.39
C ALA A 117 -3.75 -12.43 -10.88
N VAL A 118 -4.65 -13.15 -10.22
CA VAL A 118 -5.00 -12.98 -8.80
C VAL A 118 -4.64 -14.25 -8.03
N ARG A 119 -3.76 -14.09 -7.03
CA ARG A 119 -3.47 -15.15 -6.07
C ARG A 119 -4.17 -14.86 -4.74
N THR A 120 -4.95 -15.84 -4.29
CA THR A 120 -5.72 -15.75 -3.05
C THR A 120 -4.96 -16.38 -1.88
N THR A 121 -4.55 -17.66 -1.93
CA THR A 121 -3.77 -18.29 -0.83
C THR A 121 -2.92 -19.48 -1.27
N GLY A 122 -1.92 -19.86 -0.46
CA GLY A 122 -1.37 -21.22 -0.44
C GLY A 122 -0.15 -21.47 -1.32
N ALA A 123 -0.04 -22.69 -1.86
CA ALA A 123 1.00 -23.18 -2.79
C ALA A 123 0.29 -23.86 -3.98
N GLY A 124 0.85 -23.78 -5.19
CA GLY A 124 0.17 -24.19 -6.44
C GLY A 124 -0.41 -23.01 -7.20
N GLY A 125 -1.40 -23.26 -8.06
CA GLY A 125 -1.98 -22.27 -8.99
C GLY A 125 -1.57 -22.53 -10.44
N GLN A 126 -1.96 -21.62 -11.33
CA GLN A 126 -1.56 -21.60 -12.74
C GLN A 126 -0.51 -20.50 -12.96
N THR A 127 0.47 -20.75 -13.85
CA THR A 127 1.48 -19.75 -14.23
C THR A 127 1.18 -19.12 -15.58
N TRP A 128 0.61 -19.87 -16.52
CA TRP A 128 0.29 -19.35 -17.86
C TRP A 128 -0.81 -18.30 -17.82
N LEU A 129 -0.65 -17.21 -18.55
CA LEU A 129 -1.71 -16.23 -18.79
C LEU A 129 -2.70 -16.76 -19.85
N GLY A 130 -3.88 -16.15 -19.90
CA GLY A 130 -5.02 -16.62 -20.69
C GLY A 130 -4.95 -16.22 -22.16
N GLY A 131 -5.95 -16.64 -22.93
CA GLY A 131 -6.07 -16.24 -24.35
C GLY A 131 -5.04 -16.89 -25.27
N ASN A 132 -4.55 -18.09 -24.93
CA ASN A 132 -3.43 -18.77 -25.59
C ASN A 132 -2.12 -17.97 -25.55
N SER A 133 -1.93 -17.15 -24.51
CA SER A 133 -0.73 -16.36 -24.39
C SER A 133 0.52 -17.22 -24.19
N ASP A 134 1.60 -16.85 -24.88
CA ASP A 134 2.94 -17.40 -24.64
C ASP A 134 3.63 -16.81 -23.39
N THR A 135 2.87 -16.13 -22.51
CA THR A 135 3.36 -15.44 -21.31
C THR A 135 2.96 -16.17 -20.03
N GLN A 136 3.85 -16.20 -19.04
CA GLN A 136 3.60 -16.72 -17.70
C GLN A 136 3.75 -15.64 -16.62
N VAL A 137 3.32 -15.93 -15.40
CA VAL A 137 3.64 -15.18 -14.18
C VAL A 137 4.65 -15.95 -13.33
N ASP A 138 5.35 -15.25 -12.43
CA ASP A 138 6.28 -15.86 -11.49
C ASP A 138 5.64 -16.98 -10.66
N ALA A 139 6.38 -18.04 -10.39
CA ALA A 139 5.87 -19.20 -9.64
C ALA A 139 5.47 -18.86 -8.19
N ALA A 140 6.08 -17.84 -7.57
CA ALA A 140 5.69 -17.35 -6.24
C ALA A 140 4.38 -16.54 -6.25
N ALA A 141 3.87 -16.21 -7.43
CA ALA A 141 2.62 -15.52 -7.68
C ALA A 141 1.67 -16.29 -8.61
N ALA A 142 1.89 -17.59 -8.84
CA ALA A 142 0.99 -18.44 -9.60
C ALA A 142 -0.47 -18.19 -9.16
N TRP A 143 -1.38 -18.01 -10.10
CA TRP A 143 -2.69 -17.45 -9.81
C TRP A 143 -3.74 -18.54 -9.55
N ASP A 144 -4.73 -18.21 -8.71
CA ASP A 144 -5.93 -19.03 -8.49
C ASP A 144 -7.03 -18.61 -9.46
N TYR A 145 -7.07 -17.32 -9.78
CA TYR A 145 -8.00 -16.72 -10.73
C TYR A 145 -7.28 -15.77 -11.69
N LEU A 146 -7.76 -15.69 -12.92
CA LEU A 146 -7.30 -14.74 -13.92
C LEU A 146 -8.49 -13.92 -14.43
N ILE A 147 -8.38 -12.60 -14.28
CA ILE A 147 -9.32 -11.63 -14.84
C ILE A 147 -8.76 -11.21 -16.20
N MET A 148 -9.52 -11.40 -17.28
CA MET A 148 -9.10 -11.03 -18.64
C MET A 148 -10.20 -10.22 -19.31
N THR A 149 -9.87 -9.00 -19.77
CA THR A 149 -10.84 -8.19 -20.52
C THR A 149 -11.17 -8.85 -21.86
N SER A 150 -12.43 -8.69 -22.30
CA SER A 150 -12.98 -9.38 -23.47
C SER A 150 -13.57 -8.41 -24.49
N PHE A 151 -12.88 -7.28 -24.71
CA PHE A 151 -13.31 -6.27 -25.67
C PHE A 151 -13.13 -6.73 -27.14
N GLY A 152 -12.33 -7.77 -27.39
CA GLY A 152 -12.01 -8.23 -28.74
C GLY A 152 -13.23 -8.86 -29.42
N SER A 153 -13.97 -9.68 -28.68
CA SER A 153 -15.23 -10.29 -29.11
C SER A 153 -16.46 -9.42 -28.85
N ALA A 154 -16.30 -8.31 -28.11
CA ALA A 154 -17.38 -7.39 -27.78
C ALA A 154 -17.86 -6.58 -29.00
N LEU A 155 -19.05 -6.00 -28.86
CA LEU A 155 -19.67 -5.12 -29.86
C LEU A 155 -19.53 -3.62 -29.51
N SER A 156 -18.92 -3.33 -28.36
CA SER A 156 -18.72 -2.00 -27.79
C SER A 156 -17.52 -2.04 -26.81
N GLY A 157 -17.03 -0.87 -26.39
CA GLY A 157 -16.00 -0.74 -25.36
C GLY A 157 -16.46 -1.05 -23.93
N GLU A 158 -17.49 -1.89 -23.78
CA GLU A 158 -18.02 -2.34 -22.50
C GLU A 158 -18.32 -3.83 -22.60
N ALA A 159 -17.73 -4.62 -21.70
CA ALA A 159 -17.93 -6.07 -21.62
C ALA A 159 -17.55 -6.58 -20.24
N ALA A 160 -18.31 -7.53 -19.70
CA ALA A 160 -17.91 -8.24 -18.48
C ALA A 160 -16.62 -9.05 -18.75
N PRO A 161 -15.58 -8.93 -17.90
CA PRO A 161 -14.35 -9.69 -18.11
C PRO A 161 -14.58 -11.19 -17.98
N LYS A 162 -13.73 -11.97 -18.65
CA LYS A 162 -13.63 -13.41 -18.43
C LYS A 162 -12.86 -13.67 -17.15
N ILE A 163 -13.41 -14.50 -16.28
CA ILE A 163 -12.79 -14.98 -15.05
C ILE A 163 -12.45 -16.45 -15.24
N TRP A 164 -11.17 -16.77 -15.28
CA TRP A 164 -10.68 -18.15 -15.31
C TRP A 164 -10.28 -18.59 -13.92
N ASP A 165 -10.57 -19.83 -13.56
CA ASP A 165 -9.91 -20.49 -12.44
C ASP A 165 -8.64 -21.24 -12.90
N ALA A 166 -7.80 -21.64 -11.94
CA ALA A 166 -6.55 -22.35 -12.22
C ALA A 166 -6.72 -23.72 -12.94
N SER A 167 -7.96 -24.22 -13.07
CA SER A 167 -8.30 -25.42 -13.84
C SER A 167 -8.72 -25.12 -15.30
N TRP A 168 -8.67 -23.86 -15.70
CA TRP A 168 -9.15 -23.33 -16.98
C TRP A 168 -10.67 -23.40 -17.17
N ALA A 169 -11.45 -23.46 -16.09
CA ALA A 169 -12.88 -23.18 -16.21
C ALA A 169 -13.07 -21.65 -16.30
N SER A 170 -13.85 -21.20 -17.29
CA SER A 170 -14.17 -19.78 -17.46
C SER A 170 -15.63 -19.46 -17.12
N SER A 171 -15.82 -18.26 -16.61
CA SER A 171 -17.10 -17.57 -16.48
C SER A 171 -16.92 -16.10 -16.87
N THR A 172 -18.01 -15.34 -16.94
CA THR A 172 -17.95 -13.87 -17.02
C THR A 172 -18.61 -13.29 -15.78
N ALA A 173 -17.99 -12.26 -15.20
CA ALA A 173 -18.50 -11.63 -13.99
C ALA A 173 -18.06 -10.17 -13.89
N GLY A 174 -18.90 -9.34 -13.27
CA GLY A 174 -18.61 -7.92 -13.09
C GLY A 174 -18.83 -7.08 -14.36
N ASN A 175 -18.08 -5.99 -14.49
CA ASN A 175 -18.10 -5.11 -15.66
C ASN A 175 -16.70 -4.59 -15.97
N ALA A 176 -16.42 -4.33 -17.24
CA ALA A 176 -15.23 -3.59 -17.65
C ALA A 176 -15.58 -2.62 -18.78
N ILE A 177 -15.01 -1.41 -18.73
CA ILE A 177 -15.16 -0.38 -19.76
C ILE A 177 -13.77 0.10 -20.19
N ILE A 178 -13.57 0.24 -21.49
CA ILE A 178 -12.39 0.85 -22.11
C ILE A 178 -12.80 2.18 -22.77
N SER A 179 -12.01 3.23 -22.53
CA SER A 179 -12.28 4.59 -22.98
C SER A 179 -11.08 5.12 -23.76
N ASP A 180 -11.29 5.42 -25.04
CA ASP A 180 -10.35 6.17 -25.91
C ASP A 180 -10.34 7.67 -25.62
N THR A 181 -11.35 8.17 -24.92
CA THR A 181 -11.45 9.60 -24.56
C THR A 181 -10.65 9.90 -23.29
N ASN A 182 -10.53 8.93 -22.40
CA ASN A 182 -9.85 9.07 -21.11
C ASN A 182 -8.61 8.17 -20.98
N ASP A 183 -8.24 7.47 -22.06
CA ASP A 183 -7.10 6.55 -22.15
C ASP A 183 -7.03 5.56 -20.99
N LEU A 184 -8.15 4.87 -20.71
CA LEU A 184 -8.23 4.00 -19.54
C LEU A 184 -9.11 2.77 -19.73
N ILE A 185 -8.89 1.79 -18.86
CA ILE A 185 -9.76 0.63 -18.62
C ILE A 185 -10.14 0.63 -17.14
N GLU A 186 -11.45 0.60 -16.86
CA GLU A 186 -12.00 0.34 -15.52
C GLU A 186 -12.58 -1.07 -15.46
N ILE A 187 -12.42 -1.73 -14.31
CA ILE A 187 -12.94 -3.08 -14.07
C ILE A 187 -13.53 -3.15 -12.66
N ALA A 188 -14.73 -3.71 -12.53
CA ALA A 188 -15.29 -4.17 -11.26
C ALA A 188 -15.47 -5.68 -11.31
N VAL A 189 -14.96 -6.40 -10.30
CA VAL A 189 -15.13 -7.85 -10.16
C VAL A 189 -15.72 -8.18 -8.78
N PRO A 190 -16.86 -8.87 -8.70
CA PRO A 190 -17.39 -9.33 -7.42
C PRO A 190 -16.43 -10.29 -6.73
N TRP A 191 -16.25 -10.16 -5.40
CA TRP A 191 -15.40 -11.08 -4.62
C TRP A 191 -15.76 -12.56 -4.84
N THR A 192 -17.06 -12.83 -4.99
CA THR A 192 -17.60 -14.17 -5.26
C THR A 192 -17.15 -14.78 -6.59
N ALA A 193 -16.84 -13.96 -7.58
CA ALA A 193 -16.28 -14.44 -8.84
C ALA A 193 -14.83 -14.94 -8.69
N LEU A 194 -14.12 -14.44 -7.67
CA LEU A 194 -12.78 -14.89 -7.27
C LEU A 194 -12.84 -15.97 -6.18
N GLY A 195 -13.99 -16.63 -6.01
CA GLY A 195 -14.19 -17.68 -5.00
C GLY A 195 -14.17 -17.18 -3.55
N LEU A 196 -14.21 -15.87 -3.33
CA LEU A 196 -14.17 -15.25 -2.00
C LEU A 196 -15.58 -14.83 -1.55
N ALA A 197 -15.88 -14.99 -0.26
CA ALA A 197 -17.17 -14.56 0.29
C ALA A 197 -17.29 -13.02 0.43
N GLY A 198 -16.17 -12.32 0.35
CA GLY A 198 -15.98 -10.88 0.55
C GLY A 198 -14.49 -10.56 0.57
N PRO A 199 -14.09 -9.35 0.99
CA PRO A 199 -12.67 -9.01 1.15
C PRO A 199 -11.96 -9.98 2.12
N PRO A 200 -10.80 -10.56 1.72
CA PRO A 200 -10.14 -11.60 2.52
C PRO A 200 -9.36 -11.05 3.72
N ALA A 201 -9.07 -11.92 4.70
CA ALA A 201 -8.25 -11.62 5.87
C ALA A 201 -6.76 -11.41 5.57
N TYR A 202 -6.33 -11.79 4.37
CA TYR A 202 -4.94 -11.85 3.93
C TYR A 202 -4.78 -11.00 2.67
N GLY A 203 -3.58 -10.51 2.41
CA GLY A 203 -3.32 -9.74 1.19
C GLY A 203 -3.41 -10.62 -0.06
N LEU A 204 -4.08 -10.12 -1.08
CA LEU A 204 -4.11 -10.74 -2.41
C LEU A 204 -2.88 -10.31 -3.20
N LYS A 205 -2.27 -11.24 -3.94
CA LYS A 205 -1.20 -10.87 -4.87
C LYS A 205 -1.73 -10.70 -6.28
N PHE A 206 -1.19 -9.72 -6.99
CA PHE A 206 -1.57 -9.40 -8.36
C PHE A 206 -0.34 -9.38 -9.27
N THR A 207 -0.49 -9.98 -10.45
CA THR A 207 0.42 -9.78 -11.60
C THR A 207 -0.41 -9.26 -12.75
N VAL A 208 0.07 -8.20 -13.42
CA VAL A 208 -0.71 -7.46 -14.41
C VAL A 208 0.11 -7.30 -15.68
N ALA A 209 -0.50 -7.62 -16.82
CA ALA A 209 0.12 -7.45 -18.12
C ALA A 209 -0.90 -7.00 -19.18
N THR A 210 -0.40 -6.28 -20.18
CA THR A 210 -1.18 -5.74 -21.28
C THR A 210 -0.85 -6.46 -22.59
N PHE A 211 -1.87 -6.63 -23.41
CA PHE A 211 -1.83 -7.39 -24.66
C PHE A 211 -2.67 -6.69 -25.73
N ARG A 212 -2.63 -7.22 -26.95
CA ARG A 212 -3.63 -6.95 -28.00
C ARG A 212 -4.48 -8.19 -28.16
N ALA A 213 -5.79 -8.04 -28.32
CA ALA A 213 -6.71 -9.16 -28.47
C ALA A 213 -7.27 -9.28 -29.88
N ASN A 214 -7.47 -10.51 -30.36
CA ASN A 214 -8.23 -10.78 -31.57
C ASN A 214 -9.75 -10.80 -31.31
N THR A 215 -10.56 -11.06 -32.35
CA THR A 215 -12.03 -11.12 -32.23
C THR A 215 -12.58 -12.29 -31.41
N SER A 216 -11.73 -13.21 -30.96
CA SER A 216 -12.05 -14.30 -30.03
C SER A 216 -11.54 -14.05 -28.60
N ASP A 217 -11.00 -12.85 -28.34
CA ASP A 217 -10.28 -12.44 -27.13
C ASP A 217 -9.00 -13.24 -26.85
N GLU A 218 -8.43 -13.89 -27.85
CA GLU A 218 -7.10 -14.49 -27.73
C GLU A 218 -6.04 -13.40 -27.94
N THR A 219 -4.88 -13.57 -27.32
CA THR A 219 -3.76 -12.64 -27.51
C THR A 219 -3.29 -12.66 -28.96
N TRP A 220 -2.86 -11.52 -29.47
CA TRP A 220 -2.11 -11.47 -30.71
C TRP A 220 -0.74 -12.13 -30.48
N ASP A 221 -0.57 -13.31 -31.08
CA ASP A 221 0.63 -14.14 -30.96
C ASP A 221 1.89 -13.43 -31.49
N LEU A 222 2.90 -13.35 -30.64
CA LEU A 222 4.26 -12.98 -30.95
C LEU A 222 5.15 -14.22 -30.93
N THR A 223 5.26 -14.86 -32.10
CA THR A 223 5.92 -16.17 -32.25
C THR A 223 7.26 -16.29 -31.53
N GLY A 224 7.31 -17.16 -30.52
CA GLY A 224 8.53 -17.58 -29.84
C GLY A 224 9.04 -16.62 -28.76
N VAL A 225 8.23 -15.66 -28.35
CA VAL A 225 8.50 -14.72 -27.24
C VAL A 225 7.22 -14.52 -26.43
N SER A 226 7.30 -13.75 -25.34
CA SER A 226 6.11 -13.30 -24.60
C SER A 226 5.15 -12.54 -25.52
N ASP A 227 3.84 -12.68 -25.30
CA ASP A 227 2.83 -11.83 -25.94
C ASP A 227 2.57 -10.53 -25.17
N ALA A 228 3.00 -10.46 -23.90
CA ALA A 228 2.81 -9.27 -23.09
C ALA A 228 3.62 -8.12 -23.69
N LEU A 229 2.93 -7.01 -23.94
CA LEU A 229 3.53 -5.81 -24.49
C LEU A 229 3.92 -4.82 -23.41
N ASP A 230 3.22 -4.84 -22.29
CA ASP A 230 3.58 -4.09 -21.09
C ASP A 230 3.17 -4.82 -19.81
N ALA A 231 3.66 -4.38 -18.66
CA ALA A 231 3.35 -4.98 -17.37
C ALA A 231 3.52 -4.00 -16.22
N VAL A 232 2.74 -4.20 -15.15
CA VAL A 232 3.06 -3.57 -13.87
C VAL A 232 4.36 -4.17 -13.36
N THR A 233 5.40 -3.36 -13.20
CA THR A 233 6.73 -3.83 -12.77
C THR A 233 7.57 -2.76 -12.08
N THR A 234 8.62 -3.20 -11.38
CA THR A 234 9.77 -2.37 -10.95
C THR A 234 11.02 -2.67 -11.78
N TYR A 235 10.92 -3.53 -12.79
CA TYR A 235 12.05 -4.13 -13.50
C TYR A 235 13.09 -4.81 -12.59
N GLY A 236 12.70 -5.16 -11.37
CA GLY A 236 13.56 -5.69 -10.31
C GLY A 236 14.40 -4.65 -9.56
N ASP A 237 14.24 -3.36 -9.85
CA ASP A 237 14.89 -2.25 -9.13
C ASP A 237 14.09 -0.94 -9.32
N PRO A 238 13.49 -0.33 -8.29
CA PRO A 238 12.65 0.86 -8.43
C PRO A 238 13.43 2.17 -8.74
N ASN A 239 14.73 2.08 -9.07
CA ASN A 239 15.64 3.19 -9.35
C ASN A 239 15.05 4.29 -10.27
N PRO A 240 15.10 5.58 -9.89
CA PRO A 240 14.51 6.69 -10.67
C PRO A 240 15.26 7.01 -11.96
N ALA A 241 16.50 6.53 -12.13
CA ALA A 241 17.29 6.71 -13.35
C ALA A 241 17.04 5.60 -14.38
N ASP A 242 15.97 4.84 -14.20
CA ASP A 242 15.69 3.69 -15.02
C ASP A 242 15.40 4.06 -16.48
N SER A 243 16.08 3.34 -17.38
CA SER A 243 15.87 3.40 -18.84
C SER A 243 15.55 2.02 -19.41
N ARG A 244 15.31 1.04 -18.52
CA ARG A 244 14.74 -0.25 -18.86
C ARG A 244 13.32 -0.06 -19.37
N ASN A 245 12.85 -1.12 -19.99
CA ASN A 245 11.57 -1.19 -20.66
C ASN A 245 11.04 -2.61 -20.48
N THR A 246 9.81 -2.86 -20.94
CA THR A 246 9.11 -4.13 -20.68
C THR A 246 9.92 -5.37 -21.10
N TRP A 247 10.86 -5.27 -22.04
CA TRP A 247 11.71 -6.43 -22.41
C TRP A 247 12.53 -6.99 -21.25
N ILE A 248 12.91 -6.18 -20.26
CA ILE A 248 13.59 -6.68 -19.07
C ILE A 248 12.67 -7.59 -18.27
N GLU A 249 11.40 -7.21 -18.18
CA GLU A 249 10.40 -7.95 -17.43
C GLU A 249 10.07 -9.26 -18.13
N VAL A 250 9.71 -9.23 -19.42
CA VAL A 250 9.09 -10.36 -20.13
C VAL A 250 10.05 -11.14 -21.04
N GLY A 251 11.34 -10.83 -21.00
CA GLY A 251 12.35 -11.40 -21.91
C GLY A 251 12.54 -12.91 -21.79
N ASP A 252 12.19 -13.49 -20.64
CA ASP A 252 12.16 -14.93 -20.38
C ASP A 252 10.75 -15.54 -20.46
N ALA A 253 9.79 -14.77 -20.99
CA ALA A 253 8.38 -15.08 -21.07
C ALA A 253 7.65 -15.19 -19.72
N VAL A 254 8.22 -14.59 -18.66
CA VAL A 254 7.60 -14.54 -17.33
C VAL A 254 7.45 -13.08 -16.91
N VAL A 255 6.26 -12.68 -16.44
CA VAL A 255 6.12 -11.45 -15.65
C VAL A 255 6.49 -11.83 -14.21
N ASN A 256 7.70 -11.44 -13.84
CA ASN A 256 8.37 -11.68 -12.57
C ASN A 256 7.75 -10.85 -11.44
N TYR A 257 7.44 -9.59 -11.72
CA TYR A 257 6.90 -8.67 -10.74
C TYR A 257 5.46 -9.01 -10.36
N HIS A 258 5.20 -8.91 -9.07
CA HIS A 258 3.88 -8.99 -8.48
C HIS A 258 3.89 -8.17 -7.20
N PHE A 259 2.73 -7.65 -6.84
CA PHE A 259 2.55 -6.86 -5.63
C PHE A 259 1.42 -7.43 -4.79
N GLN A 260 1.29 -6.99 -3.54
CA GLN A 260 0.27 -7.47 -2.63
C GLN A 260 -0.57 -6.32 -2.08
N VAL A 261 -1.89 -6.51 -2.01
CA VAL A 261 -2.83 -5.52 -1.48
C VAL A 261 -3.69 -6.16 -0.41
N PHE A 262 -3.84 -5.47 0.73
CA PHE A 262 -4.69 -5.87 1.85
C PHE A 262 -5.98 -5.07 1.83
N PHE A 263 -7.09 -5.73 2.17
CA PHE A 263 -8.44 -5.16 2.18
C PHE A 263 -9.10 -5.35 3.54
N HIS A 264 -9.73 -4.32 4.08
CA HIS A 264 -10.48 -4.43 5.33
C HIS A 264 -11.68 -5.37 5.13
N GLN A 265 -11.83 -6.37 6.00
CA GLN A 265 -12.70 -7.53 5.74
C GLN A 265 -14.20 -7.19 5.59
N THR A 266 -14.63 -6.09 6.21
CA THR A 266 -16.05 -5.68 6.20
C THR A 266 -16.32 -4.63 5.14
N THR A 267 -15.39 -3.69 4.95
CA THR A 267 -15.63 -2.52 4.10
C THR A 267 -15.04 -2.71 2.71
N GLY A 268 -13.98 -3.50 2.55
CA GLY A 268 -13.23 -3.67 1.31
C GLY A 268 -12.18 -2.59 1.07
N GLU A 269 -12.00 -1.66 2.02
CA GLU A 269 -11.02 -0.58 1.90
C GLU A 269 -9.59 -1.12 1.84
N VAL A 270 -8.76 -0.59 0.96
CA VAL A 270 -7.33 -0.91 0.92
C VAL A 270 -6.60 -0.26 2.10
N TYR A 271 -5.76 -1.01 2.78
CA TYR A 271 -4.98 -0.52 3.93
C TYR A 271 -3.59 -1.14 3.99
N SER A 272 -2.68 -0.49 4.73
CA SER A 272 -1.37 -1.05 5.03
C SER A 272 -1.46 -2.10 6.15
N PRO A 273 -0.93 -3.33 5.96
CA PRO A 273 -0.94 -4.33 7.02
C PRO A 273 0.02 -4.02 8.17
N ILE A 274 1.07 -3.23 7.90
CA ILE A 274 2.07 -2.80 8.88
C ILE A 274 2.09 -1.28 8.93
N LEU A 275 1.88 -0.71 10.11
CA LEU A 275 2.01 0.72 10.33
C LEU A 275 3.18 1.01 11.25
N ILE A 276 3.75 2.19 11.11
CA ILE A 276 4.62 2.80 12.10
C ILE A 276 3.73 3.27 13.25
N SER A 277 3.84 2.64 14.41
CA SER A 277 3.04 2.98 15.60
C SER A 277 3.72 4.01 16.49
N GLU A 278 5.05 4.03 16.54
CA GLU A 278 5.75 5.02 17.36
C GLU A 278 7.15 5.31 16.82
N VAL A 279 7.58 6.58 16.89
CA VAL A 279 8.91 6.99 16.45
C VAL A 279 9.60 7.84 17.49
N MET A 280 10.85 7.49 17.82
CA MET A 280 11.79 8.33 18.55
C MET A 280 12.84 8.86 17.58
N SER A 281 12.71 10.14 17.23
CA SER A 281 13.54 10.81 16.21
C SER A 281 14.74 11.58 16.79
N ASN A 282 14.60 12.16 17.98
CA ASN A 282 15.74 12.69 18.73
C ASN A 282 15.41 12.79 20.22
N ASN A 283 16.22 12.10 21.00
CA ASN A 283 15.89 11.86 22.38
C ASN A 283 16.48 12.87 23.40
N THR A 284 17.18 13.90 22.91
CA THR A 284 17.87 14.85 23.78
C THR A 284 17.48 16.29 23.50
N THR A 285 17.69 17.14 24.51
CA THR A 285 17.78 18.59 24.32
C THR A 285 19.17 19.01 23.80
N ASP A 286 20.05 18.05 23.51
CA ASP A 286 21.48 18.26 23.21
C ASP A 286 21.69 18.19 21.69
N PRO A 287 22.38 19.16 21.06
CA PRO A 287 22.59 19.18 19.60
C PRO A 287 23.54 18.09 19.05
N VAL A 288 23.82 17.01 19.78
CA VAL A 288 24.67 15.90 19.32
C VAL A 288 23.78 14.69 19.00
N PRO A 289 23.82 14.13 17.77
CA PRO A 289 23.09 12.91 17.46
C PRO A 289 23.61 11.79 18.36
N ILE A 290 22.76 11.34 19.27
CA ILE A 290 22.98 10.06 19.95
C ILE A 290 22.24 9.01 19.14
N PHE A 291 22.87 7.86 18.94
CA PHE A 291 22.37 6.77 18.09
C PHE A 291 21.15 6.05 18.69
N ASP A 292 20.28 6.76 19.39
CA ASP A 292 19.21 6.20 20.24
C ASP A 292 17.82 6.32 19.63
N GLU A 293 17.76 6.65 18.34
CA GLU A 293 16.55 6.61 17.52
C GLU A 293 16.02 5.18 17.40
N TRP A 294 14.71 5.08 17.32
CA TRP A 294 14.02 3.82 17.10
C TRP A 294 12.64 4.05 16.48
N VAL A 295 12.13 3.00 15.84
CA VAL A 295 10.82 2.95 15.20
C VAL A 295 10.11 1.70 15.71
N GLU A 296 8.90 1.87 16.21
CA GLU A 296 7.98 0.78 16.50
C GLU A 296 7.08 0.55 15.29
N LEU A 297 6.99 -0.71 14.86
CA LEU A 297 6.08 -1.17 13.82
C LEU A 297 5.00 -2.05 14.44
N VAL A 298 3.76 -1.87 14.00
CA VAL A 298 2.59 -2.63 14.44
C VAL A 298 1.96 -3.37 13.26
N ASN A 299 1.53 -4.61 13.48
CA ASN A 299 0.73 -5.35 12.53
C ASN A 299 -0.76 -5.16 12.81
N VAL A 300 -1.44 -4.44 11.93
CA VAL A 300 -2.87 -4.14 12.04
C VAL A 300 -3.74 -5.11 11.23
N SER A 301 -3.12 -6.04 10.52
CA SER A 301 -3.85 -7.11 9.80
C SER A 301 -4.28 -8.24 10.74
N PRO A 302 -5.33 -9.01 10.41
CA PRO A 302 -5.80 -10.14 11.21
C PRO A 302 -4.92 -11.40 11.06
N VAL A 303 -3.83 -11.33 10.29
CA VAL A 303 -2.91 -12.45 10.04
C VAL A 303 -1.50 -12.10 10.48
N ALA A 304 -0.68 -13.11 10.76
CA ALA A 304 0.74 -12.88 11.04
C ALA A 304 1.48 -12.48 9.76
N ILE A 305 2.33 -11.45 9.86
CA ILE A 305 3.15 -10.96 8.74
C ILE A 305 4.58 -11.45 8.91
N GLN A 306 5.11 -12.09 7.87
CA GLN A 306 6.54 -12.44 7.79
C GLN A 306 7.31 -11.20 7.35
N LEU A 307 8.32 -10.80 8.12
CA LEU A 307 9.08 -9.59 7.84
C LEU A 307 10.17 -9.76 6.79
N VAL A 308 10.44 -10.97 6.32
CA VAL A 308 11.46 -11.17 5.28
C VAL A 308 11.16 -10.28 4.07
N ASN A 309 12.18 -9.50 3.68
CA ASN A 309 12.15 -8.51 2.61
C ASN A 309 11.26 -7.28 2.83
N TYR A 310 10.62 -7.08 3.99
CA TYR A 310 10.17 -5.74 4.34
C TYR A 310 11.38 -4.82 4.52
N LYS A 311 11.19 -3.52 4.30
CA LYS A 311 12.24 -2.52 4.53
C LYS A 311 11.73 -1.36 5.38
N LEU A 312 12.66 -0.77 6.12
CA LEU A 312 12.48 0.43 6.94
C LEU A 312 13.63 1.38 6.62
N GLY A 313 13.32 2.62 6.25
CA GLY A 313 14.29 3.62 5.84
C GLY A 313 13.99 4.99 6.41
N ASP A 314 14.98 5.86 6.31
CA ASP A 314 14.91 7.32 6.48
C ASP A 314 15.27 8.02 5.15
N GLU A 315 14.91 7.39 4.03
CA GLU A 315 15.21 7.92 2.70
C GLU A 315 13.96 7.83 1.85
N GLU A 316 13.24 8.94 1.72
CA GLU A 316 12.03 9.02 0.89
C GLU A 316 12.35 9.08 -0.61
N LEU A 317 13.57 9.49 -1.00
CA LEU A 317 13.98 9.56 -2.39
C LEU A 317 14.71 8.30 -2.83
N ILE A 318 14.13 7.62 -3.81
CA ILE A 318 14.82 6.49 -4.44
C ILE A 318 16.11 7.02 -5.10
N GLY A 319 17.21 6.29 -4.92
CA GLY A 319 18.55 6.67 -5.36
C GLY A 319 19.25 7.71 -4.47
N GLY A 320 18.67 8.08 -3.32
CA GLY A 320 19.23 9.02 -2.39
C GLY A 320 20.46 8.53 -1.60
N GLY A 321 20.83 9.31 -0.58
CA GLY A 321 22.06 9.19 0.20
C GLY A 321 21.89 8.75 1.66
N GLU A 322 20.66 8.63 2.15
CA GLU A 322 20.28 8.13 3.48
C GLU A 322 20.08 6.61 3.44
N SER A 323 19.47 6.00 4.45
CA SER A 323 19.55 4.57 4.68
C SER A 323 18.20 3.88 4.44
N MET A 324 18.20 2.82 3.62
CA MET A 324 17.11 1.85 3.58
C MET A 324 17.57 0.52 4.13
N ARG A 325 16.85 -0.05 5.11
CA ARG A 325 17.25 -1.26 5.84
C ARG A 325 16.26 -2.40 5.62
N GLN A 326 16.77 -3.59 5.31
CA GLN A 326 15.95 -4.76 4.99
C GLN A 326 15.89 -5.75 6.15
N PHE A 327 14.70 -6.25 6.44
CA PHE A 327 14.50 -7.37 7.36
C PHE A 327 14.75 -8.70 6.63
N ASN A 328 15.59 -9.57 7.20
CA ASN A 328 15.88 -10.91 6.64
C ASN A 328 15.12 -12.04 7.33
N GLU A 329 14.49 -11.72 8.46
CA GLU A 329 13.76 -12.66 9.31
C GLU A 329 12.77 -11.88 10.17
N GLY A 330 11.94 -12.60 10.92
CA GLY A 330 10.98 -12.02 11.84
C GLY A 330 9.53 -12.29 11.44
N VAL A 331 8.67 -12.25 12.45
CA VAL A 331 7.23 -12.37 12.29
C VAL A 331 6.57 -11.41 13.25
N ILE A 332 5.65 -10.58 12.77
CA ILE A 332 4.76 -9.80 13.63
C ILE A 332 3.42 -10.52 13.66
N SER A 333 3.01 -11.01 14.84
CA SER A 333 1.67 -11.57 15.02
C SER A 333 0.62 -10.49 14.80
N SER A 334 -0.64 -10.87 14.52
CA SER A 334 -1.73 -9.90 14.47
C SER A 334 -1.80 -9.08 15.77
N LEU A 335 -1.94 -7.76 15.65
CA LEU A 335 -1.87 -6.76 16.73
C LEU A 335 -0.53 -6.73 17.51
N GLY A 336 0.47 -7.45 17.02
CA GLY A 336 1.81 -7.45 17.60
C GLY A 336 2.59 -6.19 17.20
N VAL A 337 3.55 -5.84 18.05
CA VAL A 337 4.52 -4.78 17.78
C VAL A 337 5.94 -5.35 17.72
N ILE A 338 6.81 -4.70 16.97
CA ILE A 338 8.26 -4.86 17.08
C ILE A 338 8.92 -3.49 17.19
N VAL A 339 10.10 -3.46 17.81
CA VAL A 339 10.92 -2.25 17.89
C VAL A 339 12.21 -2.45 17.13
N TRP A 340 12.44 -1.59 16.15
CA TRP A 340 13.69 -1.48 15.43
C TRP A 340 14.49 -0.28 15.97
N ALA A 341 15.75 -0.48 16.35
CA ALA A 341 16.60 0.59 16.87
C ALA A 341 17.83 0.87 16.00
N ARG A 342 18.24 2.14 15.92
CA ARG A 342 19.48 2.52 15.24
C ARG A 342 20.71 1.91 15.92
N ASP A 343 20.86 2.05 17.24
CA ASP A 343 21.87 1.32 18.01
C ASP A 343 21.27 0.65 19.24
N ALA A 344 21.40 -0.68 19.29
CA ALA A 344 20.83 -1.48 20.37
C ALA A 344 21.46 -1.19 21.74
N GLY A 345 22.73 -0.77 21.80
CA GLY A 345 23.41 -0.43 23.05
C GLY A 345 22.88 0.86 23.67
N TYR A 346 22.67 1.89 22.84
CA TYR A 346 22.05 3.13 23.26
C TYR A 346 20.60 2.90 23.68
N PHE A 347 19.83 2.17 22.87
CA PHE A 347 18.46 1.79 23.21
C PHE A 347 18.38 1.06 24.57
N PHE A 348 19.20 0.02 24.77
CA PHE A 348 19.21 -0.73 26.03
C PHE A 348 19.56 0.14 27.24
N THR A 349 20.51 1.07 27.09
CA THR A 349 20.92 1.97 28.18
C THR A 349 19.75 2.80 28.68
N LYS A 350 18.84 3.19 27.79
CA LYS A 350 17.67 4.00 28.14
C LYS A 350 16.49 3.18 28.62
N TYR A 351 16.12 2.14 27.89
CA TYR A 351 14.87 1.40 28.12
C TYR A 351 15.05 0.13 28.95
N ASN A 352 16.30 -0.27 29.22
CA ASN A 352 16.65 -1.49 29.97
C ASN A 352 15.99 -2.77 29.40
N ARG A 353 15.78 -2.79 28.08
CA ARG A 353 15.37 -3.94 27.27
C ARG A 353 16.08 -3.89 25.91
N ASP A 354 16.26 -5.06 25.29
CA ASP A 354 16.77 -5.12 23.92
C ASP A 354 15.66 -4.73 22.93
N PRO A 355 16.01 -4.09 21.79
CA PRO A 355 15.11 -3.98 20.65
C PRO A 355 14.95 -5.35 19.97
N ASP A 356 13.90 -5.51 19.16
CA ASP A 356 13.66 -6.73 18.39
C ASP A 356 14.63 -6.83 17.19
N PHE A 357 14.95 -5.69 16.58
CA PHE A 357 15.88 -5.57 15.47
C PHE A 357 16.75 -4.32 15.63
N CYS A 358 17.90 -4.28 14.96
CA CYS A 358 18.71 -3.06 14.96
C CYS A 358 19.53 -2.82 13.68
N PHE A 359 19.93 -1.57 13.45
CA PHE A 359 20.99 -1.24 12.50
C PHE A 359 22.36 -1.69 13.04
N ALA A 360 22.70 -1.22 14.25
CA ALA A 360 23.99 -1.49 14.90
C ALA A 360 23.78 -2.15 16.28
N LEU A 361 24.66 -3.09 16.60
CA LEU A 361 24.60 -3.81 17.87
C LEU A 361 25.09 -2.98 19.06
N GLY A 362 25.95 -1.97 18.84
CA GLY A 362 26.65 -1.27 19.91
C GLY A 362 27.38 -2.24 20.85
N THR A 363 26.92 -2.31 22.11
CA THR A 363 27.45 -3.23 23.14
C THR A 363 26.63 -4.51 23.32
N ARG A 364 25.53 -4.66 22.57
CA ARG A 364 24.61 -5.79 22.65
C ARG A 364 25.05 -6.94 21.73
N VAL A 365 24.45 -8.11 21.92
CA VAL A 365 24.72 -9.32 21.11
C VAL A 365 23.43 -10.11 20.91
N GLY A 366 23.34 -10.88 19.83
CA GLY A 366 22.22 -11.80 19.60
C GLY A 366 20.92 -11.14 19.11
N ILE A 367 20.95 -9.83 18.82
CA ILE A 367 19.84 -9.11 18.21
C ILE A 367 20.01 -9.17 16.68
N PRO A 368 18.97 -9.56 15.92
CA PRO A 368 19.00 -9.52 14.47
C PRO A 368 19.30 -8.13 13.91
N THR A 369 20.30 -8.04 13.02
CA THR A 369 20.64 -6.80 12.31
C THR A 369 19.95 -6.75 10.95
N THR A 370 19.42 -5.60 10.56
CA THR A 370 18.85 -5.38 9.22
C THR A 370 19.95 -4.87 8.27
N PRO A 371 20.37 -5.56 7.19
CA PRO A 371 21.34 -5.03 6.23
C PRO A 371 20.78 -3.86 5.39
N ALA A 372 21.66 -3.17 4.66
CA ALA A 372 21.26 -2.11 3.71
C ALA A 372 20.56 -2.69 2.47
N TYR A 373 19.55 -1.98 1.96
CA TYR A 373 18.84 -2.28 0.72
C TYR A 373 19.26 -1.32 -0.40
N SER A 374 20.25 -1.73 -1.20
CA SER A 374 20.92 -0.85 -2.15
C SER A 374 20.13 -0.48 -3.41
N ASN A 375 19.05 -1.20 -3.71
CA ASN A 375 18.19 -0.88 -4.84
C ASN A 375 17.39 0.41 -4.56
N TRP A 376 17.01 0.64 -3.30
CA TRP A 376 16.33 1.87 -2.91
C TRP A 376 17.30 3.03 -2.69
N SER A 377 18.33 2.82 -1.86
CA SER A 377 19.31 3.85 -1.54
C SER A 377 20.72 3.28 -1.51
N THR A 378 21.66 4.01 -2.12
CA THR A 378 23.08 3.65 -2.06
C THR A 378 23.76 4.15 -0.78
N GLY A 379 23.08 5.04 -0.07
CA GLY A 379 23.46 5.51 1.24
C GLY A 379 23.33 4.45 2.32
N ASN A 380 23.90 4.76 3.47
CA ASN A 380 23.76 3.93 4.67
C ASN A 380 23.90 4.76 5.95
N ASN A 381 23.53 6.03 5.87
CA ASN A 381 23.47 6.93 7.00
C ASN A 381 22.02 7.02 7.43
N TRP A 382 21.75 6.63 8.68
CA TRP A 382 20.43 6.80 9.29
C TRP A 382 20.45 8.02 10.21
N ASP A 383 19.53 8.97 10.06
CA ASP A 383 19.37 10.17 10.90
C ASP A 383 17.95 10.78 10.79
N LEU A 384 17.02 10.28 11.60
CA LEU A 384 15.65 10.83 11.73
C LEU A 384 15.60 12.16 12.48
N SER A 385 16.71 12.91 12.62
CA SER A 385 16.69 14.16 13.36
C SER A 385 15.83 15.23 12.66
N THR A 386 16.13 16.51 12.83
CA THR A 386 15.15 17.62 12.79
C THR A 386 14.41 17.86 11.45
N ASN A 387 14.63 17.02 10.44
CA ASN A 387 14.16 17.21 9.07
C ASN A 387 13.88 15.92 8.28
N ASP A 388 13.58 14.79 8.93
CA ASP A 388 13.51 13.49 8.26
C ASP A 388 12.52 12.53 8.96
N GLY A 389 11.94 11.55 8.28
CA GLY A 389 10.95 10.64 8.81
C GLY A 389 11.08 9.19 8.30
N PRO A 390 10.51 8.20 9.01
CA PRO A 390 10.61 6.82 8.59
C PRO A 390 9.62 6.48 7.47
N VAL A 391 10.09 5.64 6.54
CA VAL A 391 9.32 5.02 5.46
C VAL A 391 9.38 3.49 5.54
N VAL A 392 8.26 2.81 5.28
CA VAL A 392 8.14 1.35 5.28
C VAL A 392 7.81 0.87 3.87
N LEU A 393 8.61 -0.10 3.41
CA LEU A 393 8.38 -0.82 2.17
C LEU A 393 7.98 -2.26 2.45
N ASP A 394 7.06 -2.78 1.65
CA ASP A 394 6.74 -4.20 1.64
C ASP A 394 7.80 -5.04 0.87
N PRO A 395 7.65 -6.37 0.81
CA PRO A 395 8.56 -7.24 0.07
C PRO A 395 8.73 -6.92 -1.42
N TYR A 396 7.78 -6.19 -2.01
CA TYR A 396 7.69 -5.85 -3.43
C TYR A 396 8.08 -4.40 -3.71
N ASP A 397 8.68 -3.71 -2.72
CA ASP A 397 9.07 -2.30 -2.77
C ASP A 397 7.89 -1.31 -2.89
N THR A 398 6.67 -1.76 -2.55
CA THR A 398 5.53 -0.86 -2.41
C THR A 398 5.73 -0.03 -1.14
N VAL A 399 5.59 1.29 -1.23
CA VAL A 399 5.55 2.16 -0.05
C VAL A 399 4.20 1.99 0.64
N ILE A 400 4.21 1.41 1.84
CA ILE A 400 2.97 1.04 2.54
C ILE A 400 2.66 1.93 3.75
N ASP A 401 3.68 2.55 4.36
CA ASP A 401 3.48 3.57 5.38
C ASP A 401 4.66 4.54 5.36
N ILE A 402 4.39 5.81 5.65
CA ILE A 402 5.37 6.87 5.67
C ILE A 402 4.94 7.96 6.63
N ILE A 403 5.88 8.41 7.45
CA ILE A 403 5.72 9.57 8.30
C ILE A 403 6.82 10.53 7.94
N ASP A 404 6.50 11.81 7.78
CA ASP A 404 7.50 12.84 7.58
C ASP A 404 7.11 14.12 8.35
N TRP A 405 8.11 14.77 8.93
CA TRP A 405 8.04 16.08 9.58
C TRP A 405 9.15 17.04 9.11
N GLY A 406 9.89 16.65 8.08
CA GLY A 406 10.97 17.38 7.43
C GLY A 406 10.57 18.15 6.18
N THR A 407 11.53 18.37 5.28
CA THR A 407 11.34 19.19 4.07
C THR A 407 10.82 18.43 2.87
N GLU A 408 10.94 17.10 2.82
CA GLU A 408 10.67 16.28 1.62
C GLU A 408 9.22 15.79 1.51
N SER A 409 8.48 16.13 0.45
CA SER A 409 7.04 15.80 0.39
C SER A 409 6.78 14.43 -0.23
N TRP A 410 5.96 13.61 0.42
CA TRP A 410 5.36 12.42 -0.19
C TRP A 410 3.94 12.68 -0.71
N PRO A 411 3.55 12.20 -1.91
CA PRO A 411 2.19 12.38 -2.43
C PRO A 411 1.12 11.81 -1.50
N GLY A 412 0.11 12.63 -1.19
CA GLY A 412 -0.99 12.26 -0.30
C GLY A 412 -0.67 12.37 1.20
N LEU A 413 0.58 12.64 1.59
CA LEU A 413 0.97 12.80 2.99
C LEU A 413 0.80 14.25 3.47
N THR A 414 0.05 14.44 4.56
CA THR A 414 0.09 15.68 5.34
C THR A 414 1.15 15.55 6.43
N LYS A 415 2.24 16.29 6.28
CA LYS A 415 3.39 16.23 7.17
C LYS A 415 3.12 16.70 8.59
N GLY A 416 3.89 16.15 9.52
CA GLY A 416 3.91 16.53 10.92
C GLY A 416 4.70 17.81 11.17
N SER A 417 4.84 18.14 12.44
CA SER A 417 5.75 19.19 12.91
C SER A 417 6.73 18.59 13.90
N PHE A 418 8.02 18.80 13.66
CA PHE A 418 9.07 18.34 14.56
C PHE A 418 9.13 19.19 15.84
N ILE A 419 9.12 18.53 16.99
CA ILE A 419 9.31 19.11 18.32
C ILE A 419 10.53 18.50 18.99
N TYR A 420 11.50 19.34 19.35
CA TYR A 420 12.68 18.96 20.14
C TYR A 420 12.31 18.53 21.55
N GLY A 421 13.10 17.62 22.14
CA GLY A 421 13.17 17.47 23.60
C GLY A 421 12.89 16.09 24.15
N GLY A 422 13.24 15.02 23.43
CA GLY A 422 13.16 13.68 24.01
C GLY A 422 11.83 12.96 23.84
N ASN A 423 10.91 13.51 23.07
CA ASN A 423 9.57 12.93 22.92
C ASN A 423 9.54 11.92 21.76
N SER A 424 8.75 10.87 21.92
CA SER A 424 8.30 10.06 20.80
C SER A 424 7.02 10.60 20.19
N TYR A 425 6.75 10.19 18.96
CA TYR A 425 5.50 10.43 18.24
C TYR A 425 4.79 9.10 18.15
N GLU A 426 3.63 8.97 18.80
CA GLU A 426 2.84 7.74 18.81
C GLU A 426 1.57 7.91 17.99
N ARG A 427 1.28 6.93 17.13
CA ARG A 427 0.04 6.80 16.37
C ARG A 427 -1.07 6.36 17.32
N VAL A 428 -2.12 7.18 17.46
CA VAL A 428 -3.22 6.89 18.39
C VAL A 428 -4.60 7.13 17.73
N PRO A 429 -5.39 6.07 17.48
CA PRO A 429 -5.06 4.67 17.75
C PRO A 429 -4.05 4.11 16.73
N ALA A 430 -3.33 3.06 17.10
CA ALA A 430 -2.25 2.44 16.33
C ALA A 430 -2.72 1.84 14.99
N ASN A 431 -4.02 1.58 14.84
CA ASN A 431 -4.66 1.10 13.62
C ASN A 431 -5.32 2.22 12.79
N ARG A 432 -5.15 3.50 13.14
CA ARG A 432 -5.62 4.62 12.32
C ARG A 432 -4.51 5.15 11.42
N ASP A 433 -4.78 5.13 10.13
CA ASP A 433 -3.91 5.74 9.14
C ASP A 433 -4.69 6.58 8.13
N THR A 434 -4.54 7.90 8.25
CA THR A 434 -5.19 8.89 7.39
C THR A 434 -4.19 9.58 6.46
N ASN A 435 -2.95 9.10 6.38
CA ASN A 435 -1.80 9.79 5.79
C ASN A 435 -1.67 11.24 6.27
N ASN A 436 -2.04 11.51 7.52
CA ASN A 436 -2.03 12.85 8.09
C ASN A 436 -1.39 12.81 9.47
N VAL A 437 -0.09 13.09 9.50
CA VAL A 437 0.73 12.96 10.71
C VAL A 437 0.16 13.79 11.87
N PRO A 438 -0.26 15.07 11.70
CA PRO A 438 -0.94 15.83 12.76
C PRO A 438 -2.24 15.21 13.30
N THR A 439 -2.94 14.43 12.48
CA THR A 439 -4.18 13.73 12.89
C THR A 439 -3.86 12.39 13.54
N ASP A 440 -2.91 11.65 13.01
CA ASP A 440 -2.64 10.27 13.40
C ASP A 440 -1.73 10.18 14.64
N PHE A 441 -0.82 11.15 14.82
CA PHE A 441 0.21 11.10 15.85
C PHE A 441 0.01 12.11 16.96
N ILE A 442 0.26 11.66 18.19
CA ILE A 442 0.41 12.51 19.37
C ILE A 442 1.86 12.47 19.87
N ILE A 443 2.25 13.50 20.62
CA ILE A 443 3.59 13.57 21.22
C ILE A 443 3.55 12.94 22.61
N ARG A 444 4.35 11.89 22.81
CA ARG A 444 4.58 11.26 24.11
C ARG A 444 5.79 11.87 24.78
N VAL A 445 5.53 12.61 25.86
CA VAL A 445 6.60 13.13 26.71
C VAL A 445 7.15 11.97 27.54
N PRO A 446 8.49 11.85 27.72
CA PRO A 446 9.07 10.80 28.56
C PRO A 446 8.48 10.85 29.97
N ASP A 447 7.58 9.93 30.29
CA ASP A 447 7.12 9.77 31.66
C ASP A 447 8.19 8.98 32.43
N PRO A 448 8.77 9.51 33.52
CA PRO A 448 9.66 8.74 34.39
C PRO A 448 8.96 7.58 35.13
N VAL A 449 7.63 7.40 34.97
CA VAL A 449 6.80 6.44 35.71
C VAL A 449 5.84 5.62 34.82
N GLU A 450 5.57 5.96 33.55
CA GLU A 450 4.75 5.08 32.70
C GLU A 450 5.51 3.80 32.32
N GLY A 451 4.84 2.67 32.53
CA GLY A 451 5.30 1.36 32.13
C GLY A 451 5.47 1.26 30.62
N ASN A 452 6.40 0.39 30.20
CA ASN A 452 6.64 -0.07 28.82
C ASN A 452 6.06 0.83 27.71
N PRO A 453 6.83 1.80 27.17
CA PRO A 453 6.34 2.71 26.11
C PRO A 453 5.92 1.96 24.84
N PHE A 454 6.39 0.72 24.69
CA PHE A 454 6.14 -0.15 23.56
C PHE A 454 4.81 -0.91 23.70
N ASN A 455 3.70 -0.17 23.78
CA ASN A 455 2.35 -0.70 23.90
C ASN A 455 1.37 0.09 23.03
N ALA A 456 1.34 -0.25 21.74
CA ALA A 456 0.42 0.28 20.76
C ALA A 456 -1.04 0.31 21.27
N GLN A 457 -1.68 1.47 21.19
CA GLN A 457 -3.04 1.68 21.63
C GLN A 457 -4.03 1.44 20.49
N PHE A 458 -4.82 0.38 20.55
CA PHE A 458 -5.80 0.06 19.51
C PHE A 458 -7.20 0.61 19.82
N ASP A 459 -7.97 0.80 18.76
CA ASP A 459 -9.43 0.98 18.74
C ASP A 459 -9.96 -0.08 17.76
N THR A 460 -10.27 -1.26 18.29
CA THR A 460 -10.47 -2.46 17.48
C THR A 460 -11.78 -2.41 16.68
N ASP A 461 -12.80 -1.72 17.17
CA ASP A 461 -14.10 -1.62 16.50
C ASP A 461 -14.35 -0.29 15.77
N GLY A 462 -13.44 0.68 15.92
CA GLY A 462 -13.43 1.93 15.20
C GLY A 462 -14.46 2.94 15.72
N ASP A 463 -14.89 2.82 16.98
CA ASP A 463 -15.85 3.73 17.59
C ASP A 463 -15.22 5.01 18.17
N GLY A 464 -13.90 5.15 18.05
CA GLY A 464 -13.14 6.30 18.54
C GLY A 464 -12.77 6.23 20.01
N ILE A 465 -13.02 5.11 20.70
CA ILE A 465 -12.63 4.87 22.08
C ILE A 465 -11.59 3.75 22.10
N LEU A 466 -10.46 4.02 22.76
CA LEU A 466 -9.37 3.03 22.82
C LEU A 466 -9.81 1.80 23.61
N ASP A 467 -9.40 0.61 23.15
CA ASP A 467 -9.71 -0.69 23.75
C ASP A 467 -9.44 -0.74 25.27
N SER A 468 -8.41 0.00 25.71
CA SER A 468 -8.02 0.07 27.13
C SER A 468 -9.06 0.76 28.04
N THR A 469 -9.94 1.57 27.46
CA THR A 469 -10.98 2.36 28.13
C THR A 469 -12.40 2.03 27.66
N ASP A 470 -12.52 1.22 26.62
CA ASP A 470 -13.78 0.82 26.01
C ASP A 470 -14.50 -0.28 26.82
N ASN A 471 -15.79 -0.11 27.07
CA ASN A 471 -16.63 -1.11 27.73
C ASN A 471 -17.07 -2.26 26.81
N CYS A 472 -16.96 -2.09 25.49
CA CYS A 472 -17.26 -3.08 24.47
C CYS A 472 -16.21 -3.09 23.34
N PRO A 473 -14.93 -3.47 23.59
CA PRO A 473 -13.80 -3.36 22.64
C PRO A 473 -13.93 -4.05 21.26
N LEU A 474 -15.04 -4.74 21.00
CA LEU A 474 -15.28 -5.49 19.77
C LEU A 474 -16.62 -5.10 19.10
N ILE A 475 -17.38 -4.17 19.67
CA ILE A 475 -18.73 -3.80 19.20
C ILE A 475 -18.92 -2.29 19.37
N ALA A 476 -18.79 -1.57 18.25
CA ALA A 476 -18.81 -0.12 18.24
C ALA A 476 -20.04 0.48 18.96
N ASN A 477 -19.79 1.24 20.02
CA ASN A 477 -20.80 1.93 20.81
C ASN A 477 -20.25 3.28 21.33
N PHE A 478 -20.23 4.27 20.44
CA PHE A 478 -19.75 5.64 20.69
C PHE A 478 -20.20 6.30 22.01
N ASP A 479 -21.39 5.97 22.52
CA ASP A 479 -21.94 6.53 23.75
C ASP A 479 -21.61 5.72 25.02
N GLN A 480 -20.88 4.61 24.85
CA GLN A 480 -20.51 3.63 25.85
C GLN A 480 -21.73 3.13 26.64
N ALA A 481 -22.89 3.08 25.99
CA ALA A 481 -24.08 2.50 26.60
C ALA A 481 -23.87 1.01 26.83
N ASN A 482 -24.12 0.55 28.06
CA ASN A 482 -24.14 -0.88 28.35
C ASN A 482 -25.35 -1.50 27.64
N ALA A 483 -25.13 -2.42 26.71
CA ALA A 483 -26.17 -3.28 26.16
C ALA A 483 -26.14 -4.61 26.92
N ASP A 484 -26.91 -4.72 28.01
CA ASP A 484 -27.05 -5.96 28.79
C ASP A 484 -27.95 -7.02 28.13
#